data_AF-A0A9E5P5L5-F1
#
_entry.id   AF-A0A9E5P5L5-F1
#
_cell.length_a   1.000
_cell.length_b   1.000
_cell.length_c   1.000
_cell.angle_alpha   90.00
_cell.angle_beta   90.00
_cell.angle_gamma   90.00
#
_symmetry.space_group_name_H-M   'P 1'
#
loop_
_entity.id
_entity.type
_entity.pdbx_description
1 polymer ?
#
loop_
_entity_poly.entity_id
_entity_poly.type
_entity_poly.pdbx_seq_one_letter_code
_entity_poly.pdbx_strand_id
1 'polypeptide(L)'
;FPRCHVVSNGDQTDTIFEAMRAGRTFEEALITRTFEPDAPNYTPRIAGVVNLNDTFHAYQLGILKTVAGSGEHCTRQFFSYEAALPGAGHCVTTYKGDGDPLPSFEGEPYLLPLGDDLQELAGRYWEALNEDNKVALAAKSIDPDTEAIEITIINKHA
;
A
#
# COMPACT_ATOMS: atom_id res chain seq x y z
N PHE A 1 19.26 8.09 -1.89
CA PHE A 1 18.04 7.43 -1.40
C PHE A 1 17.66 6.17 -2.22
N PRO A 2 18.61 5.29 -2.63
CA PRO A 2 18.30 4.19 -3.58
C PRO A 2 17.57 2.99 -2.94
N ARG A 3 17.69 2.82 -1.62
CA ARG A 3 17.22 1.64 -0.87
C ARG A 3 15.85 1.82 -0.21
N CYS A 4 15.09 2.83 -0.64
CA CYS A 4 13.71 3.06 -0.17
C CYS A 4 12.74 2.80 -1.32
N HIS A 5 11.73 1.98 -1.04
CA HIS A 5 10.74 1.51 -2.01
C HIS A 5 9.35 1.85 -1.49
N VAL A 6 8.60 2.61 -2.29
CA VAL A 6 7.28 3.11 -1.95
C VAL A 6 6.27 2.53 -2.93
N VAL A 7 5.12 2.12 -2.40
CA VAL A 7 3.94 1.72 -3.19
C VAL A 7 2.72 2.45 -2.65
N SER A 8 1.85 2.92 -3.52
CA SER A 8 0.60 3.57 -3.12
C SER A 8 -0.44 3.50 -4.24
N ASN A 9 -1.69 3.86 -3.95
CA ASN A 9 -2.77 3.90 -4.95
C ASN A 9 -2.89 5.23 -5.70
N GLY A 10 -1.96 6.18 -5.54
CA GLY A 10 -2.08 7.51 -6.16
C GLY A 10 -0.78 8.33 -6.19
N ASP A 11 -0.92 9.64 -6.39
CA ASP A 11 0.18 10.61 -6.49
C ASP A 11 0.92 10.84 -5.16
N GLN A 12 0.42 10.30 -4.04
CA GLN A 12 1.15 10.33 -2.78
C GLN A 12 2.46 9.53 -2.83
N THR A 13 2.64 8.63 -3.80
CA THR A 13 3.91 7.93 -4.04
C THR A 13 5.07 8.93 -4.13
N ASP A 14 4.91 9.99 -4.94
CA ASP A 14 5.93 11.02 -5.13
C ASP A 14 6.12 11.87 -3.88
N THR A 15 5.03 12.18 -3.17
CA THR A 15 5.10 12.94 -1.91
C THR A 15 5.91 12.20 -0.85
N ILE A 16 5.68 10.90 -0.70
CA ILE A 16 6.42 10.06 0.24
C ILE A 16 7.88 9.98 -0.18
N PHE A 17 8.14 9.67 -1.45
CA PHE A 17 9.50 9.54 -1.96
C PHE A 17 10.33 10.81 -1.76
N GLU A 18 9.78 11.97 -2.13
CA GLU A 18 10.45 13.27 -2.01
C GLU A 18 10.67 13.67 -0.54
N ALA A 19 9.68 13.47 0.32
CA ALA A 19 9.79 13.78 1.74
C ALA A 19 10.88 12.93 2.41
N MET A 20 10.90 11.62 2.15
CA MET A 20 11.90 10.75 2.76
C MET A 20 13.29 10.96 2.15
N ARG A 21 13.38 11.30 0.86
CA ARG A 21 14.63 11.77 0.24
C ARG A 21 15.19 13.02 0.93
N ALA A 22 14.30 13.88 1.44
CA ALA A 22 14.65 15.07 2.23
C ALA A 22 14.86 14.78 3.73
N GLY A 23 14.84 13.51 4.17
CA GLY A 23 15.10 13.10 5.55
C GLY A 23 13.88 13.13 6.48
N ARG A 24 12.67 13.30 5.94
CA ARG A 24 11.41 13.22 6.70
C ARG A 24 10.93 11.78 6.83
N THR A 25 10.07 11.50 7.81
CA THR A 25 9.50 10.16 7.96
C THR A 25 8.34 9.90 6.99
N PHE A 26 7.96 8.63 6.86
CA PHE A 26 6.78 8.21 6.09
C PHE A 26 5.49 8.88 6.59
N GLU A 27 5.33 8.98 7.91
CA GLU A 27 4.19 9.62 8.56
C GLU A 27 4.18 11.12 8.33
N GLU A 28 5.34 11.78 8.46
CA GLU A 28 5.48 13.21 8.20
C GLU A 28 5.11 13.57 6.75
N ALA A 29 5.39 12.68 5.79
CA ALA A 29 4.97 12.84 4.41
C ALA A 29 3.44 12.75 4.29
N LEU A 30 2.84 11.70 4.83
CA LEU A 30 1.40 11.43 4.71
C LEU A 30 0.51 12.38 5.51
N ILE A 31 1.01 12.99 6.59
CA ILE A 31 0.28 14.04 7.34
C ILE A 31 -0.03 15.26 6.45
N THR A 32 0.78 15.51 5.40
CA THR A 32 0.54 16.60 4.44
C THR A 32 -0.58 16.32 3.44
N ARG A 33 -1.08 15.08 3.39
CA ARG A 33 -2.13 14.62 2.48
C ARG A 33 -3.44 14.32 3.21
N THR A 34 -4.48 14.04 2.44
CA THR A 34 -5.80 13.57 2.89
C THR A 34 -6.33 12.53 1.90
N PHE A 35 -7.48 11.90 2.15
CA PHE A 35 -8.19 11.03 1.20
C PHE A 35 -8.46 11.72 -0.15
N GLU A 36 -8.85 10.99 -1.18
CA GLU A 36 -9.15 11.56 -2.49
C GLU A 36 -10.37 12.49 -2.46
N PRO A 37 -10.35 13.63 -3.18
CA PRO A 37 -11.44 14.61 -3.18
C PRO A 37 -12.59 14.19 -4.13
N ASP A 38 -13.03 12.93 -4.09
CA ASP A 38 -13.99 12.30 -5.00
C ASP A 38 -15.32 11.95 -4.33
N ALA A 39 -15.96 12.95 -3.71
CA ALA A 39 -17.26 12.79 -3.08
C ALA A 39 -18.28 12.10 -4.01
N PRO A 40 -19.13 11.19 -3.50
CA PRO A 40 -19.31 10.87 -2.08
C PRO A 40 -18.38 9.76 -1.54
N ASN A 41 -17.47 9.21 -2.35
CA ASN A 41 -16.66 8.06 -1.96
C ASN A 41 -15.52 8.43 -1.01
N TYR A 42 -14.89 9.58 -1.25
CA TYR A 42 -13.73 10.03 -0.47
C TYR A 42 -12.67 8.92 -0.35
N THR A 43 -12.26 8.40 -1.51
CA THR A 43 -11.47 7.20 -1.65
C THR A 43 -10.23 7.26 -0.77
N PRO A 44 -10.01 6.24 0.09
CA PRO A 44 -8.83 6.26 0.93
C PRO A 44 -7.53 6.27 0.12
N ARG A 45 -6.56 7.03 0.62
CA ARG A 45 -5.17 6.92 0.14
C ARG A 45 -4.46 5.90 0.98
N ILE A 46 -4.02 4.81 0.35
CA ILE A 46 -3.21 3.77 0.97
C ILE A 46 -1.77 3.87 0.46
N ALA A 47 -0.82 3.57 1.33
CA ALA A 47 0.58 3.51 0.96
C ALA A 47 1.34 2.49 1.83
N GLY A 48 2.44 1.98 1.30
CA GLY A 48 3.41 1.18 2.02
C GLY A 48 4.83 1.59 1.67
N VAL A 49 5.75 1.40 2.61
CA VAL A 49 7.18 1.66 2.41
C VAL A 49 8.04 0.55 2.98
N VAL A 50 9.07 0.18 2.22
CA VAL A 50 10.20 -0.65 2.65
C VAL A 50 11.45 0.21 2.49
N ASN A 51 12.15 0.49 3.60
CA ASN A 51 13.43 1.18 3.57
C ASN A 51 14.51 0.22 4.08
N LEU A 52 15.35 -0.32 3.19
CA LEU A 52 16.36 -1.32 3.56
C LEU A 52 17.51 -0.75 4.42
N ASN A 53 17.52 0.57 4.68
CA ASN A 53 18.43 1.21 5.63
C ASN A 53 17.77 1.45 6.99
N ASP A 54 16.46 1.20 7.12
CA ASP A 54 15.76 1.32 8.39
C ASP A 54 16.07 0.11 9.27
N THR A 55 16.55 0.38 10.48
CA THR A 55 16.90 -0.65 11.47
C THR A 55 15.81 -0.88 12.51
N PHE A 56 14.72 -0.09 12.46
CA PHE A 56 13.59 -0.16 13.39
C PHE A 56 12.37 -0.82 12.77
N HIS A 57 12.21 -0.73 11.45
CA HIS A 57 11.05 -1.26 10.75
C HIS A 57 11.46 -2.12 9.55
N ALA A 58 10.88 -3.31 9.45
CA ALA A 58 10.92 -4.08 8.22
C ALA A 58 10.10 -3.39 7.12
N TYR A 59 8.92 -2.87 7.47
CA TYR A 59 8.07 -2.06 6.59
C TYR A 59 7.00 -1.31 7.38
N GLN A 60 6.38 -0.33 6.72
CA GLN A 60 5.28 0.44 7.26
C GLN A 60 4.14 0.55 6.25
N LEU A 61 2.90 0.64 6.75
CA LEU A 61 1.68 0.88 5.98
C LEU A 61 0.96 2.11 6.50
N GLY A 62 0.29 2.84 5.62
CA GLY A 62 -0.49 4.03 5.94
C GLY A 62 -1.81 4.07 5.19
N ILE A 63 -2.85 4.55 5.86
CA ILE A 63 -4.17 4.82 5.26
C ILE A 63 -4.71 6.17 5.73
N LEU A 64 -5.16 6.98 4.76
CA LEU A 64 -5.85 8.25 4.98
C LEU A 64 -7.29 8.10 4.49
N LYS A 65 -8.27 8.20 5.39
CA LYS A 65 -9.68 7.92 5.09
C LYS A 65 -10.63 8.84 5.86
N THR A 66 -11.90 8.84 5.47
CA THR A 66 -12.97 9.50 6.24
C THR A 66 -13.38 8.67 7.45
N VAL A 67 -14.11 9.30 8.38
CA VAL A 67 -14.86 8.61 9.43
C VAL A 67 -16.33 8.61 9.03
N ALA A 68 -16.96 7.44 8.96
CA ALA A 68 -18.37 7.29 8.62
C ALA A 68 -18.80 8.00 7.32
N GLY A 69 -17.90 8.11 6.34
CA GLY A 69 -18.18 8.76 5.05
C GLY A 69 -18.19 10.30 5.09
N SER A 70 -17.85 10.93 6.22
CA SER A 70 -17.81 12.39 6.31
C SER A 70 -16.50 12.95 5.74
N GLY A 71 -16.61 13.82 4.73
CA GLY A 71 -15.48 14.57 4.18
C GLY A 71 -14.93 15.68 5.10
N GLU A 72 -15.52 15.89 6.28
CA GLU A 72 -15.08 16.93 7.23
C GLU A 72 -13.83 16.52 8.02
N HIS A 73 -13.59 15.21 8.16
CA HIS A 73 -12.54 14.66 9.02
C HIS A 73 -11.72 13.59 8.30
N CYS A 74 -10.41 13.82 8.25
CA CYS A 74 -9.44 12.85 7.77
C CYS A 74 -8.81 12.11 8.94
N THR A 75 -9.05 10.80 9.00
CA THR A 75 -8.35 9.88 9.88
C THR A 75 -7.12 9.34 9.18
N ARG A 76 -5.99 9.38 9.90
CA ARG A 76 -4.70 8.85 9.45
C ARG A 76 -4.31 7.73 10.37
N GLN A 77 -4.08 6.54 9.82
CA GLN A 77 -3.62 5.38 10.57
C GLN A 77 -2.32 4.90 9.96
N PHE A 78 -1.38 4.55 10.84
CA PHE A 78 -0.06 4.06 10.48
C PHE A 78 0.18 2.75 11.20
N PHE A 79 0.73 1.78 10.47
CA PHE A 79 1.08 0.47 10.99
C PHE A 79 2.56 0.25 10.71
N SER A 80 3.33 -0.01 11.75
CA SER A 80 4.78 -0.25 11.66
C SER A 80 5.08 -1.66 12.12
N TYR A 81 5.88 -2.38 11.32
CA TYR A 81 6.25 -3.75 11.61
C TYR A 81 7.76 -3.82 11.82
N GLU A 82 8.17 -4.17 13.04
CA GLU A 82 9.58 -4.25 13.43
C GLU A 82 10.33 -5.33 12.64
N ALA A 83 9.69 -6.48 12.44
CA ALA A 83 10.27 -7.63 11.76
C ALA A 83 9.34 -8.16 10.66
N ALA A 84 9.94 -8.65 9.57
CA ALA A 84 9.21 -9.38 8.54
C ALA A 84 8.77 -10.75 9.08
N LEU A 85 7.60 -11.20 8.64
CA LEU A 85 7.07 -12.53 8.96
C LEU A 85 7.39 -13.47 7.79
N PRO A 86 8.23 -14.51 7.96
CA PRO A 86 8.49 -15.45 6.89
C PRO A 86 7.18 -16.06 6.36
N GLY A 87 6.96 -15.95 5.05
CA GLY A 87 5.76 -16.47 4.38
C GLY A 87 4.48 -15.66 4.58
N ALA A 88 4.50 -14.47 5.19
CA ALA A 88 3.32 -13.63 5.35
C ALA A 88 3.63 -12.13 5.34
N GLY A 89 2.64 -11.33 4.96
CA GLY A 89 2.70 -9.87 4.96
C GLY A 89 1.37 -9.26 5.32
N HIS A 90 1.35 -7.95 5.49
CA HIS A 90 0.14 -7.20 5.80
C HIS A 90 -0.39 -6.46 4.57
N CYS A 91 -1.71 -6.41 4.46
CA CYS A 91 -2.41 -5.80 3.34
C CYS A 91 -3.43 -4.78 3.84
N VAL A 92 -3.46 -3.64 3.17
CA VAL A 92 -4.51 -2.62 3.30
C VAL A 92 -5.17 -2.42 1.95
N THR A 93 -6.49 -2.26 1.94
CA THR A 93 -7.25 -1.94 0.73
C THR A 93 -7.90 -0.56 0.90
N THR A 94 -8.38 0.02 -0.18
CA THR A 94 -9.14 1.29 -0.11
C THR A 94 -10.50 1.06 0.55
N TYR A 95 -11.18 -0.02 0.18
CA TYR A 95 -12.52 -0.33 0.65
C TYR A 95 -12.59 -1.70 1.29
N LYS A 96 -13.50 -1.87 2.26
CA LYS A 96 -13.75 -3.17 2.92
C LYS A 96 -14.67 -4.10 2.11
N GLY A 97 -15.33 -3.57 1.08
CA GLY A 97 -16.27 -4.30 0.23
C GLY A 97 -17.12 -3.34 -0.60
N ASP A 98 -18.17 -3.87 -1.21
CA ASP A 98 -19.11 -3.09 -2.02
C ASP A 98 -20.01 -2.20 -1.16
N GLY A 99 -20.55 -1.13 -1.77
CA GLY A 99 -21.50 -0.20 -1.14
C GLY A 99 -21.72 1.06 -1.97
N ASP A 100 -22.66 1.90 -1.53
CA ASP A 100 -22.96 3.21 -2.15
C ASP A 100 -23.28 4.25 -1.06
N PRO A 101 -22.32 5.14 -0.69
CA PRO A 101 -20.93 5.19 -1.16
C PRO A 101 -20.09 3.99 -0.71
N LEU A 102 -18.93 3.79 -1.35
CA LEU A 102 -18.03 2.68 -1.04
C LEU A 102 -17.48 2.78 0.40
N PRO A 103 -17.65 1.74 1.24
CA PRO A 103 -17.20 1.80 2.62
C PRO A 103 -15.67 1.70 2.70
N SER A 104 -15.05 2.71 3.31
CA SER A 104 -13.61 2.72 3.59
C SER A 104 -13.17 1.49 4.38
N PHE A 105 -11.94 1.04 4.15
CA PHE A 105 -11.30 -0.03 4.94
C PHE A 105 -11.28 0.30 6.43
N GLU A 106 -11.52 -0.69 7.29
CA GLU A 106 -11.62 -0.55 8.75
C GLU A 106 -10.93 -1.72 9.47
N GLY A 107 -10.35 -1.44 10.64
CA GLY A 107 -9.66 -2.42 11.47
C GLY A 107 -8.16 -2.53 11.19
N GLU A 108 -7.58 -3.63 11.64
CA GLU A 108 -6.18 -3.98 11.44
C GLU A 108 -5.92 -4.50 10.01
N PRO A 109 -4.72 -4.29 9.44
CA PRO A 109 -4.33 -4.83 8.13
C PRO A 109 -4.52 -6.35 8.05
N TYR A 110 -4.96 -6.84 6.89
CA TYR A 110 -5.14 -8.26 6.67
C TYR A 110 -3.78 -8.96 6.60
N LEU A 111 -3.63 -10.08 7.33
CA LEU A 111 -2.48 -10.95 7.17
C LEU A 111 -2.69 -11.84 5.93
N LEU A 112 -1.82 -11.71 4.95
CA LEU A 112 -1.88 -12.46 3.70
C LEU A 112 -0.61 -13.31 3.48
N PRO A 113 -0.73 -14.50 2.87
CA PRO A 113 0.42 -15.37 2.63
C PRO A 113 1.33 -14.80 1.54
N LEU A 114 2.63 -14.81 1.77
CA LEU A 114 3.65 -14.50 0.77
C LEU A 114 4.35 -15.79 0.34
N GLY A 115 4.94 -15.77 -0.86
CA GLY A 115 5.73 -16.87 -1.42
C GLY A 115 7.01 -16.31 -2.03
N ASP A 116 7.98 -17.19 -2.29
CA ASP A 116 9.31 -16.80 -2.75
C ASP A 116 9.33 -16.49 -4.26
N ASP A 117 8.48 -17.14 -5.06
CA ASP A 117 8.35 -16.88 -6.49
C ASP A 117 7.35 -15.73 -6.75
N LEU A 118 7.85 -14.61 -7.29
CA LEU A 118 7.04 -13.41 -7.51
C LEU A 118 5.94 -13.63 -8.55
N GLN A 119 6.19 -14.44 -9.58
CA GLN A 119 5.23 -14.67 -10.66
C GLN A 119 4.06 -15.54 -10.19
N GLU A 120 4.35 -16.62 -9.47
CA GLU A 120 3.33 -17.46 -8.84
C GLU A 120 2.53 -16.66 -7.80
N LEU A 121 3.21 -15.84 -6.99
CA LEU A 121 2.55 -14.98 -6.00
C LEU A 121 1.59 -13.98 -6.67
N ALA A 122 2.06 -13.30 -7.72
CA ALA A 122 1.24 -12.34 -8.48
C ALA A 122 0.06 -13.04 -9.15
N GLY A 123 0.28 -14.22 -9.75
CA GLY A 123 -0.78 -15.03 -10.36
C GLY A 123 -1.87 -15.42 -9.36
N ARG A 124 -1.47 -15.93 -8.18
CA ARG A 124 -2.41 -16.30 -7.11
C ARG A 124 -3.27 -15.13 -6.67
N TYR A 125 -2.67 -13.95 -6.47
CA TYR A 125 -3.44 -12.77 -6.09
C TYR A 125 -4.32 -12.25 -7.23
N TRP A 126 -3.84 -12.31 -8.47
CA TRP A 126 -4.62 -11.95 -9.65
C TRP A 126 -5.88 -12.81 -9.81
N GLU A 127 -5.78 -14.11 -9.56
CA GLU A 127 -6.91 -15.04 -9.59
C GLU A 127 -7.89 -14.81 -8.44
N ALA A 128 -7.40 -14.36 -7.28
CA ALA A 128 -8.24 -14.04 -6.12
C ALA A 128 -9.01 -12.72 -6.25
N LEU A 129 -8.59 -11.82 -7.14
CA LEU A 129 -9.32 -10.57 -7.40
C LEU A 129 -10.65 -10.85 -8.12
N ASN A 130 -11.65 -10.02 -7.82
CA ASN A 130 -12.95 -10.07 -8.50
C ASN A 130 -12.76 -9.91 -10.03
N GLU A 131 -13.26 -10.88 -10.79
CA GLU A 131 -13.07 -10.99 -12.24
C GLU A 131 -13.63 -9.78 -13.00
N ASP A 132 -14.75 -9.22 -12.54
CA ASP A 132 -15.42 -8.09 -13.19
C ASP A 132 -14.69 -6.77 -12.93
N ASN A 133 -14.03 -6.65 -11.76
CA ASN A 133 -13.40 -5.41 -11.30
C ASN A 133 -11.88 -5.35 -11.50
N LYS A 134 -11.20 -6.48 -11.73
CA LYS A 134 -9.74 -6.49 -11.91
C LYS A 134 -9.32 -5.95 -13.27
N VAL A 135 -8.35 -5.04 -13.27
CA VAL A 135 -7.81 -4.38 -14.48
C VAL A 135 -6.33 -4.67 -14.64
N ALA A 136 -5.55 -4.37 -13.60
CA ALA A 136 -4.11 -4.63 -13.59
C ALA A 136 -3.62 -4.92 -12.17
N LEU A 137 -2.51 -5.66 -12.08
CA LEU A 137 -1.77 -5.93 -10.86
C LEU A 137 -0.28 -5.72 -11.14
N ALA A 138 0.39 -4.97 -10.28
CA ALA A 138 1.84 -4.86 -10.28
C ALA A 138 2.38 -5.44 -8.98
N ALA A 139 3.36 -6.33 -9.08
CA ALA A 139 4.07 -6.91 -7.96
C ALA A 139 5.57 -6.67 -8.14
N LYS A 140 6.26 -6.39 -7.03
CA LYS A 140 7.70 -6.11 -7.00
C LYS A 140 8.33 -6.87 -5.85
N SER A 141 9.40 -7.61 -6.12
CA SER A 141 10.29 -8.16 -5.10
C SER A 141 11.61 -7.38 -5.08
N ILE A 142 12.22 -7.32 -3.91
CA ILE A 142 13.56 -6.74 -3.70
C ILE A 142 14.34 -7.71 -2.83
N ASP A 143 15.51 -8.14 -3.30
CA ASP A 143 16.48 -8.85 -2.48
C ASP A 143 17.16 -7.85 -1.52
N PRO A 144 17.07 -8.03 -0.19
CA PRO A 144 17.60 -7.07 0.77
C PRO A 144 19.13 -6.97 0.79
N ASP A 145 19.83 -8.02 0.36
CA ASP A 145 21.29 -8.12 0.37
C ASP A 145 21.88 -7.62 -0.95
N THR A 146 21.31 -8.05 -2.08
CA THR A 146 21.84 -7.75 -3.42
C THR A 146 21.19 -6.53 -4.07
N GLU A 147 20.06 -6.06 -3.54
CA GLU A 147 19.19 -5.03 -4.13
C GLU A 147 18.65 -5.42 -5.51
N ALA A 148 18.71 -6.71 -5.88
CA ALA A 148 18.11 -7.21 -7.11
C ALA A 148 16.59 -6.99 -7.06
N ILE A 149 16.03 -6.50 -8.17
CA ILE A 149 14.62 -6.19 -8.30
C ILE A 149 14.01 -7.06 -9.38
N GLU A 150 12.88 -7.68 -9.06
CA GLU A 150 11.99 -8.28 -10.04
C GLU A 150 10.65 -7.53 -10.00
N ILE A 151 10.06 -7.31 -11.18
CA ILE A 151 8.74 -6.68 -11.32
C ILE A 151 7.91 -7.55 -12.26
N THR A 152 6.72 -7.90 -11.81
CA THR A 152 5.70 -8.56 -12.63
C THR A 152 4.49 -7.66 -12.75
N ILE A 153 3.99 -7.48 -13.96
CA ILE A 153 2.78 -6.71 -14.25
C ILE A 153 1.82 -7.61 -15.02
N ILE A 154 0.62 -7.78 -14.50
CA ILE A 154 -0.49 -8.47 -15.16
C ILE A 154 -1.52 -7.41 -15.53
N ASN A 155 -1.97 -7.39 -16.78
CA ASN A 155 -2.97 -6.45 -17.27
C ASN A 155 -4.00 -7.21 -18.10
N LYS A 156 -5.28 -7.07 -17.76
CA LYS A 156 -6.41 -7.72 -18.44
C LYS A 156 -6.55 -7.29 -19.90
N HIS A 157 -6.02 -6.12 -20.26
CA HIS A 157 -6.17 -5.50 -21.57
C HIS A 157 -4.85 -5.43 -22.37
N ALA A 158 -3.84 -6.22 -22.00
CA ALA A 158 -2.58 -6.32 -22.73
C ALA A 158 -2.73 -7.05 -24.08
#